data_AF-A0A350HDV5-F1
#
_entry.id   AF-A0A350HDV5-F1
#
_cell.length_a   1.000
_cell.length_b   1.000
_cell.length_c   1.000
_cell.angle_alpha   90.00
_cell.angle_beta   90.00
_cell.angle_gamma   90.00
#
_symmetry.space_group_name_H-M   'P 1'
#
loop_
_entity.id
_entity.type
_entity.pdbx_description
1 polymer ?
#
loop_
_entity_poly.entity_id
_entity_poly.type
_entity_poly.pdbx_seq_one_letter_code
_entity_poly.pdbx_strand_id
1 'polypeptide(L)'
;LVTAFHSTLEEITHSDLILHIVDCGDPELHQKKQSVNDALVAISAQDIPTFTVYNKADLNPDFSVLGDADCMVSSINSTGIESLVQRIAQHCQGSE
;
A
#
# COMPACT_ATOMS: atom_id res chain seq x y z
N LEU A 1 8.88 0.11 24.60
CA LEU A 1 9.15 0.13 23.14
C LEU A 1 7.94 -0.28 22.29
N VAL A 2 7.09 -1.21 22.76
CA VAL A 2 5.85 -1.60 22.04
C VAL A 2 4.77 -0.51 22.05
N THR A 3 4.67 0.29 23.11
CA THR A 3 3.65 1.34 23.25
C THR A 3 3.78 2.47 22.22
N ALA A 4 5.01 2.81 21.83
CA ALA A 4 5.26 3.83 20.81
C ALA A 4 4.81 3.37 19.40
N PHE A 5 4.71 2.07 19.18
CA PHE A 5 4.18 1.48 17.94
C PHE A 5 2.64 1.53 17.91
N HIS A 6 2.00 1.34 19.06
CA HIS A 6 0.54 1.41 19.16
C HIS A 6 0.01 2.84 18.97
N SER A 7 0.70 3.85 19.50
CA SER A 7 0.30 5.25 19.33
C SER A 7 0.42 5.75 17.89
N THR A 8 1.35 5.25 17.08
CA THR A 8 1.40 5.55 15.64
C THR A 8 0.40 4.73 14.82
N LEU A 9 -0.01 3.55 15.30
CA LEU A 9 -1.04 2.75 14.64
C LEU A 9 -2.46 3.30 14.88
N GLU A 10 -2.75 3.94 16.02
CA GLU A 10 -4.01 4.69 16.21
C GLU A 10 -4.13 5.91 15.29
N GLU A 11 -3.01 6.48 14.83
CA GLU A 11 -3.06 7.57 13.84
C GLU A 11 -3.50 7.06 12.46
N ILE A 12 -3.27 5.76 12.17
CA ILE A 12 -3.75 5.12 10.93
C ILE A 12 -5.27 5.10 10.88
N THR A 13 -5.95 4.92 12.02
CA THR A 13 -7.44 4.90 12.02
C THR A 13 -8.07 6.25 11.67
N HIS A 14 -7.29 7.33 11.72
CA HIS A 14 -7.69 8.68 11.33
C HIS A 14 -7.23 9.06 9.93
N SER A 15 -6.57 8.15 9.21
CA SER A 15 -6.08 8.42 7.85
C SER A 15 -7.21 8.35 6.84
N ASP A 16 -7.24 9.30 5.90
CA ASP A 16 -8.19 9.27 4.78
C ASP A 16 -7.87 8.18 3.74
N LEU A 17 -6.61 7.75 3.69
CA LEU A 17 -6.11 6.75 2.73
C LEU A 17 -4.88 6.03 3.31
N ILE A 18 -4.81 4.72 3.11
CA ILE A 18 -3.64 3.90 3.44
C ILE A 18 -2.93 3.50 2.15
N LEU A 19 -1.61 3.69 2.07
CA LEU A 19 -0.79 3.14 1.01
C LEU A 19 -0.09 1.88 1.51
N HIS A 20 -0.49 0.73 0.98
CA HIS A 20 0.14 -0.55 1.27
C HIS A 20 1.19 -0.87 0.20
N ILE A 21 2.46 -0.64 0.52
CA ILE A 21 3.58 -0.89 -0.39
C ILE A 21 4.02 -2.34 -0.30
N VAL A 22 3.88 -3.10 -1.39
CA VAL A 22 4.24 -4.52 -1.50
C VAL A 22 5.46 -4.66 -2.39
N ASP A 23 6.48 -5.39 -1.96
CA ASP A 23 7.70 -5.61 -2.75
C ASP A 23 7.52 -6.80 -3.73
N CYS A 24 7.60 -6.55 -5.04
CA CYS A 24 7.52 -7.57 -6.09
C CYS A 24 8.69 -8.55 -6.11
N GLY A 25 9.84 -8.17 -5.55
CA GLY A 25 11.01 -9.03 -5.46
C GLY A 25 10.93 -10.03 -4.30
N ASP A 26 9.89 -9.94 -3.48
CA ASP A 26 9.76 -10.74 -2.27
C ASP A 26 8.95 -12.03 -2.51
N PRO A 27 9.54 -13.22 -2.35
CA PRO A 27 8.82 -14.47 -2.55
C PRO A 27 7.69 -14.71 -1.52
N GLU A 28 7.71 -14.01 -0.38
CA GLU A 28 6.74 -14.14 0.71
C GLU A 28 5.68 -13.03 0.69
N LEU A 29 5.54 -12.30 -0.42
CA LEU A 29 4.62 -11.16 -0.54
C LEU A 29 3.18 -11.48 -0.10
N HIS A 30 2.67 -12.69 -0.36
CA HIS A 30 1.32 -13.08 0.01
C HIS A 30 1.15 -13.16 1.52
N GLN A 31 2.15 -13.72 2.20
CA GLN A 31 2.16 -13.85 3.65
C GLN A 31 2.35 -12.49 4.33
N LYS A 32 3.17 -11.62 3.74
CA LYS A 32 3.34 -10.23 4.19
C LYS A 32 2.07 -9.41 3.99
N LYS A 33 1.41 -9.51 2.82
CA LYS A 33 0.11 -8.87 2.57
C LYS A 33 -0.92 -9.30 3.61
N GLN A 34 -1.01 -10.60 3.89
CA GLN A 34 -1.93 -11.12 4.90
C GLN A 34 -1.62 -10.56 6.29
N SER A 35 -0.34 -10.55 6.68
CA SER A 35 0.09 -10.02 7.98
C SER A 35 -0.25 -8.53 8.15
N VAL A 36 -0.14 -7.73 7.08
CA VAL A 36 -0.55 -6.32 7.09
C VAL A 36 -2.07 -6.19 7.20
N ASN A 37 -2.84 -6.98 6.45
CA ASN A 37 -4.30 -6.98 6.57
C ASN A 37 -4.75 -7.37 7.98
N ASP A 38 -4.14 -8.38 8.59
CA ASP A 38 -4.43 -8.79 9.96
C ASP A 38 -4.11 -7.67 10.96
N ALA A 39 -3.01 -6.93 10.74
CA ALA A 39 -2.66 -5.76 11.55
C ALA A 39 -3.67 -4.61 11.39
N LEU A 40 -4.14 -4.33 10.16
CA LEU A 40 -5.17 -3.33 9.89
C LEU A 40 -6.50 -3.68 10.58
N VAL A 41 -6.89 -4.96 10.55
CA VAL A 41 -8.07 -5.46 11.27
C VAL A 41 -7.90 -5.32 12.78
N ALA A 42 -6.73 -5.66 13.31
CA ALA A 42 -6.45 -5.55 14.75
C ALA A 42 -6.57 -4.12 15.28
N ILE A 43 -6.34 -3.11 14.44
CA ILE A 43 -6.47 -1.69 14.78
C ILE A 43 -7.80 -1.08 14.32
N SER A 44 -8.74 -1.89 13.80
CA SER A 44 -10.03 -1.42 13.25
C SER A 44 -9.89 -0.42 12.08
N ALA A 45 -8.83 -0.54 11.27
CA ALA A 45 -8.55 0.31 10.11
C ALA A 45 -8.92 -0.36 8.77
N GLN A 46 -9.57 -1.53 8.79
CA GLN A 46 -9.92 -2.27 7.56
C GLN A 46 -10.93 -1.54 6.65
N ASP A 47 -11.69 -0.59 7.19
CA ASP A 47 -12.68 0.20 6.46
C ASP A 47 -12.06 1.40 5.72
N ILE A 48 -10.79 1.71 5.98
CA ILE A 48 -10.07 2.81 5.33
C ILE A 48 -9.65 2.38 3.93
N PRO A 49 -9.90 3.20 2.89
CA PRO A 49 -9.47 2.87 1.54
C PRO A 49 -7.95 2.62 1.54
N THR A 50 -7.57 1.47 1.01
CA THR A 50 -6.18 1.01 1.00
C THR A 50 -5.74 0.80 -0.44
N PHE A 51 -4.74 1.58 -0.89
CA PHE A 51 -4.14 1.42 -2.21
C PHE A 51 -2.96 0.47 -2.13
N THR A 52 -3.03 -0.63 -2.89
CA THR A 52 -1.92 -1.58 -2.97
C THR A 52 -0.93 -1.13 -4.03
N VAL A 53 0.27 -0.73 -3.60
CA VAL A 53 1.35 -0.24 -4.45
C VAL A 53 2.44 -1.28 -4.53
N TYR A 54 2.62 -1.88 -5.70
CA TYR A 54 3.67 -2.86 -5.92
C TYR A 54 4.99 -2.15 -6.27
N ASN A 55 5.97 -2.21 -5.38
CA ASN A 55 7.31 -1.68 -5.56
C ASN A 55 8.25 -2.73 -6.20
N LYS A 56 9.35 -2.26 -6.82
CA LYS A 56 10.32 -3.06 -7.57
C LYS A 56 9.71 -3.79 -8.78
N ALA A 57 8.80 -3.11 -9.48
CA ALA A 57 8.19 -3.62 -10.70
C ALA A 57 9.21 -4.04 -11.78
N ASP A 58 10.44 -3.51 -11.72
CA ASP A 58 11.56 -3.89 -12.60
C ASP A 58 12.04 -5.35 -12.40
N LEU A 59 11.87 -5.92 -11.20
CA LEU A 59 12.30 -7.28 -10.90
C LEU A 59 11.29 -8.35 -11.36
N ASN A 60 10.05 -7.95 -11.63
CA ASN A 60 8.98 -8.91 -11.90
C ASN A 60 7.85 -8.27 -12.76
N PRO A 61 8.04 -8.18 -14.10
CA PRO A 61 7.05 -7.56 -14.98
C PRO A 61 5.73 -8.36 -15.09
N ASP A 62 5.75 -9.67 -14.77
CA ASP A 62 4.56 -10.54 -14.78
C ASP A 62 3.61 -10.30 -13.60
N PHE A 63 3.99 -9.49 -12.60
CA PHE A 63 3.09 -9.19 -11.47
C PHE A 63 1.86 -8.37 -11.84
N SER A 64 1.81 -7.79 -13.04
CA SER A 64 0.60 -7.09 -13.53
C SER A 64 -0.63 -8.02 -13.65
N VAL A 65 -0.43 -9.34 -13.64
CA VAL A 65 -1.51 -10.35 -13.77
C VAL A 65 -2.26 -10.58 -12.46
N LEU A 66 -1.77 -10.11 -11.32
CA LEU A 66 -2.44 -10.31 -10.02
C LEU A 66 -3.71 -9.48 -9.83
N GLY A 67 -4.06 -8.57 -10.75
CA GLY A 67 -5.37 -7.90 -10.85
C GLY A 67 -5.74 -6.93 -9.72
N ASP A 68 -5.05 -7.02 -8.59
CA ASP A 68 -5.29 -6.30 -7.32
C ASP A 68 -4.32 -5.13 -7.10
N ALA A 69 -3.45 -4.86 -8.09
CA ALA A 69 -2.46 -3.79 -8.02
C ALA A 69 -3.08 -2.45 -8.44
N ASP A 70 -3.16 -1.48 -7.53
CA ASP A 70 -3.58 -0.12 -7.86
C ASP A 70 -2.52 0.62 -8.66
N CYS A 71 -1.25 0.43 -8.30
CA CYS A 71 -0.10 1.03 -8.96
C CYS A 71 1.12 0.11 -8.89
N MET A 72 1.95 0.18 -9.92
CA MET A 72 3.28 -0.43 -9.94
C MET A 72 4.33 0.68 -9.98
N VAL A 73 5.27 0.64 -9.05
CA VAL A 73 6.35 1.62 -8.94
C VAL A 73 7.70 0.91 -8.90
N SER A 74 8.71 1.58 -9.44
CA SER A 74 10.10 1.23 -9.21
C SER A 74 10.77 2.45 -8.59
N SER A 75 10.97 2.41 -7.27
CA SER A 75 11.58 3.53 -6.55
C SER A 75 13.01 3.81 -7.03
N ILE A 76 13.74 2.79 -7.50
CA ILE A 76 15.12 2.93 -7.99
C ILE A 76 15.17 3.56 -9.38
N ASN A 77 14.21 3.23 -10.25
CA ASN A 77 14.12 3.81 -11.59
C ASN A 77 13.24 5.06 -11.63
N SER A 78 12.74 5.51 -10.47
CA SER A 78 11.75 6.59 -10.32
C SER A 78 10.53 6.44 -11.25
N THR A 79 10.23 5.20 -11.65
CA THR A 79 9.20 4.90 -12.65
C THR A 79 7.89 4.59 -11.94
N GLY A 80 6.76 5.11 -12.43
CA GLY A 80 5.42 4.88 -11.86
C GLY A 80 5.04 5.76 -10.67
N ILE A 81 5.98 6.54 -10.12
CA ILE A 81 5.72 7.48 -9.01
C ILE A 81 4.74 8.57 -9.44
N GLU A 82 4.89 9.14 -10.65
CA GLU A 82 3.93 10.13 -11.17
C GLU A 82 2.52 9.55 -11.30
N SER A 83 2.40 8.30 -11.78
CA SER A 83 1.11 7.62 -11.88
C SER A 83 0.47 7.40 -10.50
N LEU A 84 1.28 7.06 -9.50
CA LEU A 84 0.83 6.90 -8.12
C LEU A 84 0.32 8.24 -7.56
N VAL A 85 1.10 9.32 -7.70
CA VAL A 85 0.73 10.66 -7.25
C VAL A 85 -0.55 11.13 -7.94
N GLN A 86 -0.69 10.88 -9.24
CA GLN A 86 -1.89 11.24 -10.00
C GLN A 86 -3.13 10.47 -9.51
N ARG A 87 -2.99 9.18 -9.17
CA ARG A 87 -4.08 8.36 -8.62
C ARG A 87 -4.50 8.83 -7.22
N ILE A 88 -3.54 9.15 -6.36
CA ILE A 88 -3.81 9.73 -5.04
C ILE A 88 -4.54 11.08 -5.21
N ALA A 89 -4.06 11.93 -6.12
CA ALA A 89 -4.68 13.22 -6.39
C ALA A 89 -6.13 13.07 -6.90
N GLN A 90 -6.40 12.10 -7.77
CA GLN A 90 -7.76 11.78 -8.22
C GLN A 90 -8.66 11.30 -7.06
N HIS A 91 -8.13 10.46 -6.18
CA HIS A 91 -8.88 9.98 -5.01
C HIS A 91 -9.20 11.15 -4.05
N CYS A 92 -8.24 12.04 -3.79
CA CYS A 92 -8.46 13.22 -2.96
C CYS A 92 -9.39 14.27 -3.59
N GLN A 93 -9.44 14.38 -4.93
CA GLN A 93 -10.33 15.31 -5.63
C GLN A 93 -11.76 14.78 -5.81
N GLY A 94 -12.00 13.48 -5.62
CA GLY A 94 -13.32 12.85 -5.71
C GLY A 94 -14.13 12.88 -4.41
N SER A 95 -13.55 13.35 -3.31
CA SER A 95 -14.21 13.51 -2.01
C SER A 95 -14.78 14.93 -1.88
N GLU A 96 -15.78 15.26 -2.70
CA GLU A 96 -16.69 16.41 -2.51
C GLU A 96 -18.12 15.93 -2.26
#